data_AF-A0A370KKJ0-F1
#
_entry.id   AF-A0A370KKJ0-F1
#
_cell.length_a   1.000
_cell.length_b   1.000
_cell.length_c   1.000
_cell.angle_alpha   90.00
_cell.angle_beta   90.00
_cell.angle_gamma   90.00
#
_symmetry.space_group_name_H-M   'P 1'
#
loop_
_entity.id
_entity.type
_entity.pdbx_description
1 polymer ?
#
loop_
_entity_poly.entity_id
_entity_poly.type
_entity_poly.pdbx_seq_one_letter_code
_entity_poly.pdbx_strand_id
1 'polypeptide(L)'
;MSLFNFFGKQRTAPAARERLQVLLAHERVSAGSDLVSLLREEILAVIAKHIDVDNERVRVTMDRDEHMSVLEIDVEIPLGTSVKAA
;
A
#
# COMPACT_ATOMS: atom_id res chain seq x y z
N MET A 1 51.33 0.90 17.73
CA MET A 1 50.34 1.72 17.01
C MET A 1 49.79 0.90 15.85
N SER A 2 48.50 0.55 15.84
CA SER A 2 47.83 -0.01 14.67
C SER A 2 46.53 0.76 14.46
N LEU A 3 46.59 1.73 13.55
CA LEU A 3 45.55 2.70 13.21
C LEU A 3 44.57 2.16 12.15
N PHE A 4 44.58 0.86 11.87
CA PHE A 4 43.93 0.30 10.67
C PHE A 4 42.63 -0.47 10.91
N ASN A 5 42.11 -0.55 12.13
CA ASN A 5 40.82 -1.22 12.37
C ASN A 5 39.60 -0.32 12.19
N PHE A 6 39.76 0.81 11.47
CA PHE A 6 38.72 1.81 11.21
C PHE A 6 37.72 1.40 10.11
N PHE A 7 37.87 0.22 9.52
CA PHE A 7 36.86 -0.38 8.64
C PHE A 7 35.73 -1.02 9.47
N GLY A 8 35.09 -0.18 10.29
CA GLY A 8 33.87 -0.52 11.02
C GLY A 8 32.86 -1.10 10.05
N LYS A 9 32.49 -2.35 10.31
CA LYS A 9 31.45 -3.12 9.63
C LYS A 9 30.25 -2.21 9.35
N GLN A 10 30.08 -1.80 8.10
CA GLN A 10 28.89 -1.09 7.64
C GLN A 10 27.71 -2.02 7.91
N ARG A 11 26.98 -1.80 8.99
CA ARG A 11 25.67 -2.40 9.18
C ARG A 11 24.78 -1.70 8.16
N THR A 12 24.71 -2.27 6.97
CA THR A 12 23.63 -1.99 6.01
C THR A 12 22.36 -2.43 6.72
N ALA A 13 21.75 -1.52 7.48
CA ALA A 13 20.40 -1.74 7.95
C ALA A 13 19.57 -2.06 6.70
N PRO A 14 18.84 -3.19 6.66
CA PRO A 14 17.96 -3.43 5.53
C PRO A 14 17.02 -2.24 5.48
N ALA A 15 17.05 -1.48 4.39
CA ALA A 15 16.04 -0.48 4.10
C ALA A 15 14.75 -1.24 3.77
N ALA A 16 14.14 -1.84 4.79
CA ALA A 16 12.91 -2.59 4.70
C ALA A 16 11.76 -1.60 4.49
N ARG A 17 11.42 -1.34 3.24
CA ARG A 17 10.20 -0.62 2.88
C ARG A 17 9.03 -1.55 3.14
N GLU A 18 8.03 -1.06 3.87
CA GLU A 18 6.79 -1.81 4.08
C GLU A 18 5.85 -1.54 2.91
N ARG A 19 5.10 -2.56 2.48
CA ARG A 19 4.17 -2.46 1.37
C ARG A 19 2.85 -3.09 1.77
N LEU A 20 1.77 -2.39 1.53
CA LEU A 20 0.41 -2.84 1.79
C LEU A 20 -0.28 -3.11 0.46
N GLN A 21 -0.73 -4.34 0.27
CA GLN A 21 -1.46 -4.78 -0.93
C GLN A 21 -2.86 -5.23 -0.52
N VAL A 22 -3.88 -4.69 -1.19
CA VAL A 22 -5.29 -5.06 -1.01
C VAL A 22 -5.81 -5.56 -2.34
N LEU A 23 -6.35 -6.77 -2.35
CA LEU A 23 -6.99 -7.37 -3.52
C LEU A 23 -8.44 -7.69 -3.20
N LEU A 24 -9.35 -7.11 -3.97
CA LEU A 24 -10.78 -7.24 -3.81
C LEU A 24 -11.36 -7.80 -5.11
N ALA A 25 -11.96 -8.97 -5.06
CA ALA A 25 -12.70 -9.56 -6.18
C ALA A 25 -14.18 -9.59 -5.84
N HIS A 26 -15.01 -9.04 -6.72
CA HIS A 26 -16.46 -8.98 -6.56
C HIS A 26 -17.15 -9.58 -7.79
N GLU A 27 -17.95 -10.62 -7.57
CA GLU A 27 -18.82 -11.22 -8.57
C GLU A 27 -20.14 -10.43 -8.64
N ARG A 28 -20.54 -10.01 -9.85
CA ARG A 28 -21.78 -9.27 -10.07
C ARG A 28 -22.99 -10.20 -9.93
N VAL A 29 -23.56 -10.27 -8.73
CA VAL A 29 -24.80 -11.03 -8.47
C VAL A 29 -26.04 -10.25 -8.92
N SER A 30 -25.97 -8.92 -9.08
CA SER A 30 -27.11 -8.10 -9.51
C SER A 30 -26.65 -6.76 -10.11
N ALA A 31 -27.37 -6.24 -11.10
CA ALA A 31 -27.07 -5.03 -11.88
C ALA A 31 -27.21 -3.70 -11.10
N GLY A 32 -26.86 -3.68 -9.82
CA GLY A 32 -27.06 -2.56 -8.92
C GLY A 32 -25.77 -2.14 -8.24
N SER A 33 -25.30 -0.95 -8.62
CA SER A 33 -24.19 -0.18 -8.03
C SER A 33 -22.77 -0.60 -8.37
N ASP A 34 -21.94 0.41 -8.62
CA ASP A 34 -20.49 0.31 -8.78
C ASP A 34 -19.83 0.15 -7.39
N LEU A 35 -20.19 -0.93 -6.68
CA LEU A 35 -19.73 -1.21 -5.31
C LEU A 35 -18.21 -1.18 -5.21
N VAL A 36 -17.53 -1.73 -6.22
CA VAL A 36 -16.06 -1.77 -6.27
C VAL A 36 -15.47 -0.36 -6.32
N SER A 37 -16.08 0.58 -7.04
CA SER A 37 -15.61 1.96 -7.07
C SER A 37 -15.92 2.70 -5.77
N LEU A 38 -17.04 2.41 -5.12
CA LEU A 38 -17.35 2.96 -3.80
C LEU A 38 -16.32 2.48 -2.76
N LEU A 39 -16.04 1.18 -2.73
CA LEU A 39 -15.04 0.59 -1.83
C LEU A 39 -13.64 1.11 -2.12
N ARG A 40 -13.29 1.38 -3.39
CA ARG A 40 -12.01 2.02 -3.73
C ARG A 40 -11.80 3.32 -2.96
N GLU A 41 -12.77 4.22 -3.03
CA GLU A 41 -12.68 5.52 -2.37
C GLU A 41 -12.62 5.38 -0.84
N GLU A 42 -13.45 4.51 -0.26
CA GLU A 42 -13.47 4.28 1.18
C GLU A 42 -12.16 3.66 1.70
N ILE A 43 -11.63 2.66 1.01
CA ILE A 43 -10.37 2.00 1.38
C ILE A 43 -9.22 3.00 1.31
N LEU A 44 -9.13 3.79 0.23
CA LEU A 44 -8.09 4.83 0.12
C LEU A 44 -8.21 5.87 1.22
N ALA A 45 -9.43 6.31 1.54
CA ALA A 45 -9.66 7.27 2.62
C ALA A 45 -9.27 6.71 3.99
N VAL A 46 -9.54 5.42 4.26
CA VAL A 46 -9.14 4.76 5.51
C VAL A 46 -7.62 4.60 5.58
N ILE A 47 -6.97 4.18 4.50
CA ILE A 47 -5.50 4.07 4.46
C ILE A 47 -4.86 5.42 4.75
N ALA A 48 -5.32 6.49 4.10
CA ALA A 48 -4.82 7.85 4.29
C ALA A 48 -5.03 8.40 5.71
N LYS A 49 -6.05 7.91 6.45
CA LYS A 49 -6.25 8.26 7.87
C LYS A 49 -5.19 7.65 8.77
N HIS A 50 -4.73 6.44 8.48
CA HIS A 50 -3.82 5.70 9.36
C HIS A 50 -2.36 5.79 8.96
N ILE A 51 -2.08 6.09 7.70
CA ILE A 51 -0.72 6.10 7.14
C ILE A 51 -0.54 7.39 6.35
N ASP A 52 0.59 8.06 6.56
CA ASP A 52 0.98 9.20 5.73
C ASP A 52 1.51 8.66 4.40
N VAL A 53 0.62 8.57 3.42
CA VAL A 53 0.91 8.06 2.09
C VAL A 53 0.94 9.21 1.09
N ASP A 54 2.02 9.26 0.31
CA ASP A 54 2.10 10.15 -0.85
C ASP A 54 1.28 9.54 -1.98
N ASN A 55 0.49 10.35 -2.70
CA ASN A 55 -0.31 9.89 -3.84
C ASN A 55 0.56 9.26 -4.93
N GLU A 56 1.82 9.68 -5.05
CA GLU A 56 2.77 9.11 -6.03
C GLU A 56 3.17 7.66 -5.71
N ARG A 57 2.90 7.19 -4.48
CA ARG A 57 3.26 5.84 -3.99
C ARG A 57 2.07 4.91 -3.82
N VAL A 58 0.91 5.34 -4.30
CA VAL A 58 -0.31 4.55 -4.33
C VAL A 58 -0.57 4.15 -5.77
N ARG A 59 -0.63 2.85 -6.02
CA ARG A 59 -1.00 2.28 -7.31
C ARG A 59 -2.33 1.60 -7.18
N VAL A 60 -3.28 2.01 -8.02
CA VAL A 60 -4.62 1.41 -8.05
C VAL A 60 -4.86 0.84 -9.44
N THR A 61 -5.17 -0.44 -9.49
CA THR A 61 -5.55 -1.15 -10.71
C THR A 61 -6.96 -1.68 -10.52
N MET A 62 -7.82 -1.45 -11.50
CA MET A 62 -9.17 -1.99 -11.50
C MET A 62 -9.39 -2.71 -12.83
N ASP A 63 -9.71 -3.98 -12.74
CA ASP A 63 -10.09 -4.82 -13.86
C ASP A 63 -11.59 -5.12 -13.77
N ARG A 64 -12.29 -5.04 -14.90
CA ARG A 64 -13.73 -5.26 -14.98
C ARG A 64 -14.02 -6.19 -16.15
N ASP A 65 -14.49 -7.38 -15.80
CA ASP A 65 -15.01 -8.36 -16.74
C ASP A 65 -16.55 -8.32 -16.73
N GLU A 66 -17.21 -9.11 -17.58
CA GLU A 66 -18.68 -9.22 -17.68
C GLU A 66 -19.32 -9.68 -16.37
N HIS A 67 -18.65 -10.54 -15.61
CA HIS A 67 -19.19 -11.15 -14.38
C HIS A 67 -18.43 -10.79 -13.12
N MET A 68 -17.19 -10.30 -13.23
CA MET A 68 -16.34 -10.03 -12.08
C MET A 68 -15.68 -8.67 -12.17
N SER A 69 -15.42 -8.06 -11.03
CA SER A 69 -14.62 -6.85 -10.93
C SER A 69 -13.54 -7.05 -9.88
N VAL A 70 -12.31 -6.76 -10.26
CA VAL A 70 -11.13 -6.90 -9.41
C VAL A 70 -10.55 -5.51 -9.15
N LEU A 71 -10.29 -5.20 -7.89
CA LEU A 71 -9.60 -3.99 -7.47
C LEU A 71 -8.33 -4.41 -6.73
N GLU A 72 -7.20 -3.93 -7.23
CA GLU A 72 -5.90 -4.04 -6.58
C GLU A 72 -5.44 -2.66 -6.16
N ILE A 73 -5.17 -2.50 -4.87
CA ILE A 73 -4.57 -1.30 -4.29
C ILE A 73 -3.24 -1.68 -3.70
N ASP A 74 -2.21 -0.96 -4.10
CA ASP A 74 -0.84 -1.17 -3.70
C ASP A 74 -0.24 0.12 -3.18
N VAL A 75 0.27 0.09 -1.95
CA VAL A 75 0.74 1.25 -1.22
C VAL A 75 2.14 0.98 -0.69
N GLU A 76 3.10 1.80 -1.11
CA GLU A 76 4.46 1.77 -0.57
C GLU A 76 4.60 2.72 0.63
N ILE A 77 4.97 2.17 1.78
CA ILE A 77 5.08 2.90 3.04
C ILE A 77 6.56 3.20 3.33
N PRO A 78 6.96 4.49 3.41
CA PRO A 78 8.32 4.85 3.77
C PRO A 78 8.65 4.50 5.22
N LEU A 79 9.88 4.04 5.44
CA LEU A 79 10.48 3.92 6.76
C LEU A 79 10.49 5.30 7.45
N GLY A 80 9.88 5.38 8.64
CA GLY A 80 9.74 6.62 9.41
C GLY A 80 8.34 7.22 9.38
N THR A 81 7.41 6.64 8.63
CA THR A 81 5.99 7.00 8.70
C THR A 81 5.43 6.53 10.03
N SER A 82 5.09 7.45 10.92
CA SER A 82 4.37 7.12 12.15
C SER A 82 2.95 6.69 11.79
N VAL A 83 2.56 5.46 12.14
CA VAL A 83 1.15 5.06 12.13
C VAL A 83 0.39 6.06 13.00
N LYS A 84 -0.59 6.74 12.41
CA LYS A 84 -1.44 7.69 13.13
C LYS A 84 -2.33 6.86 14.05
N ALA A 85 -1.96 6.78 15.33
CA ALA A 85 -2.77 6.12 16.35
C ALA A 85 -4.13 6.82 16.41
N ALA A 86 -5.20 6.04 16.24
CA ALA A 86 -6.58 6.49 16.28
C ALA A 86 -7.02 6.84 17.71
#